data_AF-A0A963H6A9-F1
#
_entry.id   AF-A0A963H6A9-F1
#
_cell.length_a   1.000
_cell.length_b   1.000
_cell.length_c   1.000
_cell.angle_alpha   90.00
_cell.angle_beta   90.00
_cell.angle_gamma   90.00
#
_symmetry.space_group_name_H-M   'P 1'
#
loop_
_entity.id
_entity.type
_entity.pdbx_description
1 polymer ?
#
loop_
_entity_poly.entity_id
_entity_poly.type
_entity_poly.pdbx_seq_one_letter_code
_entity_poly.pdbx_strand_id
1 'polypeptide(L)'
;YFSPQLKRMLGYGPHEMAAPRLSDWSDNIHPDDARRVMQTLTDHIAGLRERYDCEYRLRNRNGHFLWVRDRGRVCARSEDGRPIRIAGMVHNTTEHKQLEVELQRLASHDSLTGLLNRRESEVIVPTQLRLCRRLGLGMGLAMIDVDHFKRINDVHGHLAGDEVLRGVATLIAGSIRNADHLFRWGGEEFLLVCVDVAQDEMLALASKLRQGLAEAAWPGVEGLVK
;
A
#
# COMPACT_ATOMS: atom_id res chain seq x y z
N TYR A 1 -18.87 10.72 28.13
CA TYR A 1 -19.75 9.54 27.91
C TYR A 1 -19.32 8.87 26.63
N PHE A 2 -19.13 7.54 26.65
CA PHE A 2 -18.94 6.73 25.44
C PHE A 2 -20.16 5.86 25.23
N SER A 3 -20.69 5.85 24.00
CA SER A 3 -21.85 5.03 23.65
C SER A 3 -21.50 3.54 23.70
N PRO A 4 -22.49 2.63 23.92
CA PRO A 4 -22.26 1.19 23.85
C PRO A 4 -21.63 0.74 22.53
N GLN A 5 -21.98 1.41 21.41
CA GLN A 5 -21.41 1.12 20.11
C GLN A 5 -19.93 1.48 20.03
N LEU A 6 -19.53 2.64 20.57
CA LEU A 6 -18.13 3.04 20.65
C LEU A 6 -17.32 2.09 21.54
N LYS A 7 -17.87 1.68 22.69
CA LYS A 7 -17.23 0.69 23.57
C LYS A 7 -16.99 -0.63 22.85
N ARG A 8 -18.00 -1.17 22.18
CA ARG A 8 -17.88 -2.41 21.38
C ARG A 8 -16.84 -2.28 20.28
N MET A 9 -16.82 -1.17 19.55
CA MET A 9 -15.82 -0.90 18.49
C MET A 9 -14.39 -0.93 19.05
N LEU A 10 -14.17 -0.42 20.26
CA LEU A 10 -12.87 -0.42 20.93
C LEU A 10 -12.54 -1.72 21.67
N GLY A 11 -13.45 -2.70 21.69
CA GLY A 11 -13.25 -3.99 22.38
C GLY A 11 -13.59 -3.99 23.87
N TYR A 12 -14.38 -3.02 24.35
CA TYR A 12 -14.84 -2.92 25.73
C TYR A 12 -16.31 -3.36 25.88
N GLY A 13 -16.60 -3.99 27.01
CA GLY A 13 -17.96 -4.35 27.42
C GLY A 13 -18.82 -3.13 27.79
N PRO A 14 -20.16 -3.29 27.83
CA PRO A 14 -21.10 -2.19 28.07
C PRO A 14 -20.94 -1.54 29.46
N HIS A 15 -20.58 -2.33 30.47
CA HIS A 15 -20.37 -1.90 31.86
C HIS A 15 -18.94 -1.43 32.14
N GLU A 16 -18.01 -1.67 31.22
CA GLU A 16 -16.64 -1.15 31.31
C GLU A 16 -16.61 0.32 30.89
N MET A 17 -15.62 1.10 31.36
CA MET A 17 -15.53 2.54 31.10
C MET A 17 -16.82 3.29 31.51
N ALA A 18 -17.20 3.16 32.79
CA ALA A 18 -18.40 3.82 33.33
C ALA A 18 -18.29 5.36 33.31
N ALA A 19 -17.08 5.90 33.50
CA ALA A 19 -16.79 7.33 33.47
C ALA A 19 -15.54 7.63 32.62
N PRO A 20 -15.65 7.58 31.28
CA PRO A 20 -14.50 7.78 30.40
C PRO A 20 -14.03 9.24 30.48
N ARG A 21 -12.71 9.40 30.61
CA ARG A 21 -11.98 10.67 30.59
C ARG A 21 -11.49 10.98 29.18
N LEU A 22 -11.11 12.24 28.95
CA LEU A 22 -10.48 12.62 27.68
C LEU A 22 -9.17 11.84 27.45
N SER A 23 -8.42 11.55 28.51
CA SER A 23 -7.18 10.76 28.49
C SER A 23 -7.39 9.35 27.94
N ASP A 24 -8.52 8.72 28.24
CA ASP A 24 -8.84 7.37 27.76
C ASP A 24 -8.93 7.30 26.23
N TRP A 25 -9.19 8.45 25.59
CA TRP A 25 -9.14 8.63 24.15
C TRP A 25 -7.78 9.13 23.68
N SER A 26 -7.26 10.23 24.24
CA SER A 26 -6.05 10.88 23.74
C SER A 26 -4.80 10.00 23.84
N ASP A 27 -4.71 9.17 24.89
CA ASP A 27 -3.56 8.31 25.14
C ASP A 27 -3.55 7.07 24.23
N ASN A 28 -4.66 6.83 23.52
CA ASN A 28 -4.80 5.74 22.56
C ASN A 28 -4.71 6.20 21.10
N ILE A 29 -4.49 7.50 20.84
CA ILE A 29 -4.20 7.99 19.50
C ILE A 29 -2.79 7.53 19.11
N HIS A 30 -2.62 7.11 17.85
CA HIS A 30 -1.30 6.77 17.34
C HIS A 30 -0.31 7.95 17.46
N PRO A 31 0.95 7.74 17.88
CA PRO A 31 1.91 8.81 18.10
C PRO A 31 2.07 9.80 16.93
N ASP A 32 2.18 9.31 15.69
CA ASP A 32 2.29 10.18 14.50
C ASP A 32 1.06 11.06 14.27
N ASP A 33 -0.12 10.62 14.73
CA ASP A 33 -1.38 11.33 14.50
C ASP A 33 -1.70 12.30 15.65
N ALA A 34 -1.19 12.03 16.86
CA ALA A 34 -1.56 12.70 18.10
C ALA A 34 -1.43 14.22 18.02
N ARG A 35 -0.32 14.75 17.50
CA ARG A 35 -0.10 16.20 17.38
C ARG A 35 -1.19 16.86 16.54
N ARG A 36 -1.49 16.30 15.36
CA ARG A 36 -2.48 16.84 14.42
C ARG A 36 -3.90 16.78 15.00
N VAL A 37 -4.25 15.66 15.63
CA VAL A 37 -5.58 15.45 16.21
C VAL A 37 -5.82 16.41 17.38
N MET A 38 -4.85 16.53 18.28
CA MET A 38 -4.95 17.44 19.44
C MET A 38 -4.99 18.90 19.03
N GLN A 39 -4.24 19.31 18.01
CA GLN A 39 -4.32 20.68 17.48
C GLN A 39 -5.72 20.96 16.90
N THR A 40 -6.25 20.04 16.10
CA THR A 40 -7.57 20.22 15.47
C THR A 40 -8.69 20.31 16.52
N LEU A 41 -8.60 19.51 17.59
CA LEU A 41 -9.51 19.60 18.72
C LEU A 41 -9.39 20.95 19.44
N THR A 42 -8.16 21.41 19.69
CA THR A 42 -7.87 22.69 20.36
C THR A 42 -8.42 23.87 19.56
N ASP A 43 -8.18 23.91 18.26
CA ASP A 43 -8.71 24.93 17.34
C ASP A 43 -10.25 24.98 17.40
N HIS A 44 -10.89 23.81 17.40
CA HIS A 44 -12.35 23.73 17.46
C HIS A 44 -12.91 24.23 18.80
N ILE A 45 -12.29 23.84 19.91
CA ILE A 45 -12.64 24.30 21.27
C ILE A 45 -12.52 25.83 21.36
N ALA A 46 -11.44 26.38 20.81
CA ALA A 46 -11.17 27.82 20.75
C ALA A 46 -12.11 28.59 19.79
N GLY A 47 -12.94 27.91 19.02
CA GLY A 47 -13.85 28.53 18.05
C GLY A 47 -13.16 28.94 16.74
N LEU A 48 -11.91 28.55 16.52
CA LEU A 48 -11.19 28.76 15.26
C LEU A 48 -11.67 27.81 14.14
N ARG A 49 -12.45 26.79 14.51
CA ARG A 49 -13.12 25.86 13.59
C ARG A 49 -14.56 25.64 14.01
N GLU A 50 -15.45 25.66 13.03
CA GLU A 50 -16.90 25.43 13.22
C GLU A 50 -17.21 24.02 13.79
N ARG A 51 -16.44 23.02 13.34
CA ARG A 51 -16.59 21.62 13.75
C ARG A 51 -15.25 20.93 13.89
N TYR A 52 -15.20 19.94 14.77
CA TYR A 52 -14.11 18.97 14.82
C TYR A 52 -14.42 17.84 13.83
N ASP A 53 -13.52 17.58 12.89
CA ASP A 53 -13.55 16.44 11.96
C ASP A 53 -12.10 15.99 11.75
N CYS A 54 -11.79 14.76 12.16
CA CYS A 54 -10.45 14.19 12.06
C CYS A 54 -10.52 12.70 11.73
N GLU A 55 -9.62 12.29 10.83
CA GLU A 55 -9.35 10.87 10.56
C GLU A 55 -7.96 10.52 11.10
N TYR A 56 -7.87 9.45 11.90
CA TYR A 56 -6.64 9.03 12.58
C TYR A 56 -6.74 7.58 13.09
N ARG A 57 -5.61 7.06 13.57
CA ARG A 57 -5.51 5.72 14.16
C ARG A 57 -5.76 5.76 15.66
N LEU A 58 -6.71 4.97 16.13
CA LEU A 58 -7.10 4.81 17.53
C LEU A 58 -6.89 3.37 17.99
N ARG A 59 -6.13 3.19 19.06
CA ARG A 59 -5.80 1.88 19.62
C ARG A 59 -7.00 1.27 20.35
N ASN A 60 -7.32 0.03 20.03
CA ASN A 60 -8.32 -0.76 20.73
C ASN A 60 -7.71 -1.50 21.93
N ARG A 61 -8.53 -2.19 22.73
CA ARG A 61 -8.10 -2.93 23.91
C ARG A 61 -7.04 -4.00 23.63
N ASN A 62 -7.08 -4.60 22.44
CA ASN A 62 -6.15 -5.65 22.02
C ASN A 62 -4.80 -5.09 21.53
N GLY A 63 -4.62 -3.76 21.58
CA GLY A 63 -3.40 -3.09 21.12
C GLY A 63 -3.36 -2.81 19.61
N HIS A 64 -4.39 -3.19 18.86
CA HIS A 64 -4.45 -2.94 17.42
C HIS A 64 -4.96 -1.52 17.15
N PHE A 65 -4.44 -0.89 16.11
CA PHE A 65 -4.93 0.41 15.65
C PHE A 65 -6.07 0.25 14.66
N LEU A 66 -7.16 0.96 14.91
CA LEU A 66 -8.29 1.12 14.00
C LEU A 66 -8.21 2.49 13.36
N TRP A 67 -8.46 2.58 12.06
CA TRP A 67 -8.75 3.87 11.44
C TRP A 67 -10.13 4.31 11.88
N VAL A 68 -10.22 5.53 12.40
CA VAL A 68 -11.48 6.13 12.80
C VAL A 68 -11.62 7.52 12.21
N ARG A 69 -12.85 7.88 11.89
CA ARG A 69 -13.25 9.24 11.62
C ARG A 69 -14.08 9.75 12.79
N ASP A 70 -13.54 10.75 13.48
CA ASP A 70 -14.16 11.37 14.63
C ASP A 70 -14.69 12.75 14.25
N ARG A 71 -15.99 12.97 14.48
CA ARG A 71 -16.66 14.24 14.22
C ARG A 71 -17.36 14.71 15.47
N GLY A 72 -17.16 15.96 15.86
CA GLY A 72 -17.76 16.52 17.05
C GLY A 72 -18.03 18.01 16.94
N ARG A 73 -18.90 18.49 17.83
CA ARG A 73 -19.16 19.92 18.02
C ARG A 73 -19.28 20.28 19.49
N VAL A 74 -18.87 21.49 19.84
CA VAL A 74 -19.24 22.11 21.11
C VAL A 74 -20.76 22.36 21.10
N CYS A 75 -21.49 21.69 21.99
CA CYS A 75 -22.95 21.77 22.08
C CYS A 75 -23.43 22.68 23.20
N ALA A 76 -22.56 23.09 24.12
CA ALA A 76 -22.88 24.05 25.16
C ALA A 76 -21.62 24.78 25.63
N ARG A 77 -21.77 26.07 25.93
CA ARG A 77 -20.75 26.94 26.52
C ARG A 77 -21.27 27.55 27.82
N SER A 78 -20.37 27.87 28.75
CA SER A 78 -20.68 28.68 29.93
C SER A 78 -20.96 30.13 29.55
N GLU A 79 -21.42 30.94 30.51
CA GLU A 79 -21.60 32.39 30.34
C GLU A 79 -20.29 33.08 29.90
N ASP A 80 -19.14 32.66 30.45
CA ASP A 80 -17.81 33.14 30.03
C ASP A 80 -17.31 32.58 28.68
N GLY A 81 -18.17 31.91 27.91
CA GLY A 81 -17.84 31.34 26.60
C GLY A 81 -17.01 30.06 26.63
N ARG A 82 -16.73 29.46 27.80
CA ARG A 82 -15.93 28.22 27.91
C ARG A 82 -16.76 27.02 27.47
N PRO A 83 -16.22 26.08 26.69
CA PRO A 83 -16.97 24.89 26.27
C PRO A 83 -17.21 23.96 27.47
N ILE A 84 -18.48 23.67 27.75
CA ILE A 84 -18.90 22.80 28.86
C ILE A 84 -19.35 21.41 28.38
N ARG A 85 -19.67 21.26 27.09
CA ARG A 85 -20.07 19.97 26.52
C ARG A 85 -19.72 19.87 25.04
N ILE A 86 -19.03 18.79 24.68
CA ILE A 86 -18.78 18.39 23.29
C ILE A 86 -19.54 17.08 23.05
N ALA A 87 -20.24 17.00 21.94
CA ALA A 87 -20.84 15.76 21.46
C ALA A 87 -20.28 15.41 20.10
N GLY A 88 -20.00 14.13 19.88
CA GLY A 88 -19.45 13.64 18.63
C GLY A 88 -19.79 12.19 18.35
N MET A 89 -19.34 11.74 17.19
CA MET A 89 -19.49 10.38 16.70
C MET A 89 -18.14 9.93 16.15
N VAL A 90 -17.72 8.76 16.59
CA VAL A 90 -16.53 8.07 16.08
C VAL A 90 -17.01 6.94 15.19
N HIS A 91 -16.61 6.95 13.93
CA HIS A 91 -16.92 5.93 12.95
C HIS A 91 -15.66 5.13 12.62
N ASN A 92 -15.72 3.80 12.68
CA ASN A 92 -14.62 2.96 12.23
C ASN A 92 -14.55 2.99 10.69
N THR A 93 -13.43 3.45 10.14
CA THR A 93 -13.17 3.53 8.70
C THR A 93 -12.08 2.54 8.26
N THR A 94 -11.71 1.58 9.11
CA THR A 94 -10.64 0.60 8.84
C THR A 94 -10.91 -0.21 7.57
N GLU A 95 -12.12 -0.74 7.40
CA GLU A 95 -12.48 -1.53 6.21
C GLU A 95 -12.39 -0.70 4.93
N HIS A 96 -12.89 0.55 4.96
CA HIS A 96 -12.77 1.46 3.82
C HIS A 96 -11.31 1.76 3.51
N LYS A 97 -10.46 2.01 4.50
CA LYS A 97 -9.02 2.23 4.30
C LYS A 97 -8.31 1.01 3.72
N GLN A 98 -8.65 -0.19 4.19
CA GLN A 98 -8.12 -1.43 3.64
C GLN A 98 -8.56 -1.64 2.19
N LEU A 99 -9.82 -1.35 1.88
CA LEU A 99 -10.35 -1.43 0.52
C LEU A 99 -9.70 -0.39 -0.40
N GLU A 100 -9.49 0.84 0.07
CA GLU A 100 -8.79 1.90 -0.68
C GLU A 100 -7.37 1.47 -1.05
N VAL A 101 -6.62 0.94 -0.07
CA VAL A 101 -5.26 0.41 -0.30
C VAL A 101 -5.27 -0.76 -1.28
N GLU A 102 -6.22 -1.68 -1.15
CA GLU A 102 -6.31 -2.84 -2.04
C GLU A 102 -6.71 -2.42 -3.46
N LEU A 103 -7.65 -1.48 -3.62
CA LEU A 103 -8.01 -0.91 -4.91
C LEU A 103 -6.81 -0.20 -5.56
N GLN A 104 -6.03 0.54 -4.78
CA GLN A 104 -4.82 1.19 -5.27
C GLN A 104 -3.77 0.15 -5.70
N ARG A 105 -3.62 -0.94 -4.95
CA ARG A 105 -2.74 -2.05 -5.30
C ARG A 105 -3.20 -2.72 -6.59
N LEU A 106 -4.47 -3.11 -6.70
CA LEU A 106 -5.04 -3.72 -7.91
C LEU A 106 -4.98 -2.79 -9.13
N ALA A 107 -5.05 -1.48 -8.92
CA ALA A 107 -4.94 -0.49 -10.00
C ALA A 107 -3.52 -0.37 -10.56
N SER A 108 -2.49 -0.62 -9.74
CA SER A 108 -1.07 -0.39 -10.08
C SER A 108 -0.25 -1.67 -10.23
N HIS A 109 -0.72 -2.81 -9.73
CA HIS A 109 -0.01 -4.08 -9.71
C HIS A 109 -0.79 -5.19 -10.40
N ASP A 110 -0.06 -6.16 -10.94
CA ASP A 110 -0.57 -7.40 -11.51
C ASP A 110 -0.96 -8.36 -10.38
N SER A 111 -2.15 -8.96 -10.48
CA SER A 111 -2.71 -9.81 -9.41
C SER A 111 -1.99 -11.15 -9.27
N LEU A 112 -1.37 -11.66 -10.34
CA LEU A 112 -0.69 -12.96 -10.33
C LEU A 112 0.70 -12.88 -9.71
N THR A 113 1.50 -11.92 -10.17
CA THR A 113 2.93 -11.80 -9.85
C THR A 113 3.21 -10.77 -8.76
N GLY A 114 2.27 -9.85 -8.50
CA GLY A 114 2.47 -8.74 -7.58
C GLY A 114 3.42 -7.66 -8.11
N LEU A 115 3.89 -7.76 -9.35
CA LEU A 115 4.68 -6.72 -10.01
C LEU A 115 3.81 -5.52 -10.41
N LEU A 116 4.43 -4.43 -10.81
CA LEU A 116 3.72 -3.31 -11.42
C LEU A 116 3.02 -3.78 -12.71
N ASN A 117 1.81 -3.30 -12.97
CA ASN A 117 1.08 -3.68 -14.18
C ASN A 117 1.46 -2.77 -15.36
N ARG A 118 1.01 -3.15 -16.56
CA ARG A 118 1.21 -2.38 -17.79
C ARG A 118 0.75 -0.92 -17.69
N ARG A 119 -0.38 -0.66 -17.01
CA ARG A 119 -0.89 0.71 -16.87
C ARG A 119 0.10 1.57 -16.09
N GLU A 120 0.73 1.01 -15.08
CA GLU A 120 1.68 1.74 -14.25
C GLU A 120 2.97 2.08 -15.01
N SER A 121 3.39 1.25 -15.97
CA SER A 121 4.53 1.61 -16.84
C SER A 121 4.24 2.80 -17.75
N GLU A 122 2.98 3.05 -18.14
CA GLU A 122 2.60 4.24 -18.91
C GLU A 122 2.81 5.54 -18.10
N VAL A 123 2.85 5.44 -16.78
CA VAL A 123 3.10 6.56 -15.86
C VAL A 123 4.60 6.65 -15.51
N ILE A 124 5.21 5.53 -15.13
CA ILE A 124 6.58 5.51 -14.60
C ILE A 124 7.61 5.70 -15.71
N VAL A 125 7.49 5.03 -16.86
CA VAL A 125 8.51 5.07 -17.93
C VAL A 125 8.72 6.50 -18.44
N PRO A 126 7.67 7.29 -18.79
CA PRO A 126 7.88 8.67 -19.21
C PRO A 126 8.45 9.55 -18.10
N THR A 127 8.11 9.28 -16.84
CA THR A 127 8.61 10.03 -15.68
C THR A 127 10.10 9.79 -15.47
N GLN A 128 10.54 8.53 -15.51
CA GLN A 128 11.95 8.18 -15.40
C GLN A 128 12.77 8.68 -16.60
N LEU A 129 12.22 8.60 -17.82
CA LEU A 129 12.88 9.13 -19.01
C LEU A 129 13.14 10.65 -18.91
N ARG A 130 12.16 11.41 -18.41
CA ARG A 130 12.34 12.86 -18.17
C ARG A 130 13.39 13.12 -17.10
N LEU A 131 13.40 12.34 -16.02
CA LEU A 131 14.37 12.48 -14.94
C LEU A 131 15.80 12.19 -15.42
N CYS A 132 16.01 11.06 -16.10
CA CYS A 132 17.31 10.66 -16.64
C CYS A 132 17.85 11.71 -17.63
N ARG A 133 17.00 12.21 -18.54
CA ARG A 133 17.38 13.29 -19.46
C ARG A 133 17.80 14.58 -18.74
N ARG A 134 17.07 14.96 -17.70
CA ARG A 134 17.37 16.18 -16.91
C ARG A 134 18.69 16.05 -16.15
N LEU A 135 19.00 14.85 -15.67
CA LEU A 135 20.20 14.58 -14.87
C LEU A 135 21.40 14.11 -15.69
N GLY A 136 21.23 13.87 -17.00
CA GLY A 136 22.28 13.33 -17.86
C GLY A 136 22.61 11.86 -17.55
N LEU A 137 21.67 11.11 -17.00
CA LEU A 137 21.83 9.70 -16.64
C LEU A 137 21.40 8.76 -17.77
N GLY A 138 22.03 7.60 -17.86
CA GLY A 138 21.60 6.52 -18.74
C GLY A 138 20.32 5.86 -18.26
N MET A 139 19.49 5.38 -19.19
CA MET A 139 18.28 4.61 -18.90
C MET A 139 18.24 3.38 -19.82
N GLY A 140 18.08 2.20 -19.22
CA GLY A 140 17.96 0.93 -19.92
C GLY A 140 16.51 0.45 -19.95
N LEU A 141 16.11 -0.15 -21.07
CA LEU A 141 14.81 -0.79 -21.24
C LEU A 141 15.01 -2.19 -21.81
N ALA A 142 14.39 -3.20 -21.21
CA ALA A 142 14.38 -4.57 -21.73
C ALA A 142 12.97 -5.15 -21.70
N MET A 143 12.53 -5.69 -22.83
CA MET A 143 11.35 -6.55 -22.90
C MET A 143 11.80 -7.99 -22.79
N ILE A 144 11.15 -8.75 -21.92
CA ILE A 144 11.48 -10.15 -21.60
C ILE A 144 10.23 -10.96 -21.84
N ASP A 145 10.30 -11.93 -22.74
CA ASP A 145 9.23 -12.89 -23.03
C ASP A 145 9.62 -14.27 -22.51
N VAL A 146 8.67 -15.04 -21.99
CA VAL A 146 8.94 -16.42 -21.54
C VAL A 146 8.71 -17.39 -22.70
N ASP A 147 9.80 -17.92 -23.21
CA ASP A 147 9.78 -18.86 -24.33
C ASP A 147 8.85 -20.06 -24.07
N HIS A 148 8.07 -20.42 -25.09
CA HIS A 148 7.20 -21.61 -25.08
C HIS A 148 6.15 -21.65 -23.95
N PHE A 149 5.79 -20.52 -23.33
CA PHE A 149 4.84 -20.47 -22.22
C PHE A 149 3.49 -21.13 -22.54
N LYS A 150 2.99 -20.96 -23.78
CA LYS A 150 1.78 -21.67 -24.23
C LYS A 150 1.89 -23.19 -24.10
N ARG A 151 3.03 -23.79 -24.44
CA ARG A 151 3.26 -25.23 -24.33
C ARG A 151 3.26 -25.69 -22.88
N ILE A 152 3.78 -24.86 -21.97
CA ILE A 152 3.71 -25.12 -20.53
C ILE A 152 2.25 -25.22 -20.07
N ASN A 153 1.42 -24.25 -20.44
CA ASN A 153 0.00 -24.26 -20.12
C ASN A 153 -0.72 -25.47 -20.74
N ASP A 154 -0.42 -25.79 -22.00
CA ASP A 154 -1.08 -26.89 -22.72
C ASP A 154 -0.74 -28.27 -22.11
N VAL A 155 0.48 -28.46 -21.60
CA VAL A 155 0.94 -29.76 -21.05
C VAL A 155 0.68 -29.88 -19.54
N HIS A 156 0.89 -28.81 -18.77
CA HIS A 156 0.87 -28.84 -17.30
C HIS A 156 -0.29 -28.05 -16.68
N GLY A 157 -1.09 -27.37 -17.50
CA GLY A 157 -2.23 -26.57 -17.08
C GLY A 157 -1.86 -25.16 -16.65
N HIS A 158 -2.87 -24.29 -16.58
CA HIS A 158 -2.70 -22.87 -16.26
C HIS A 158 -2.11 -22.62 -14.87
N LEU A 159 -2.44 -23.45 -13.87
CA LEU A 159 -1.87 -23.30 -12.52
C LEU A 159 -0.35 -23.49 -12.53
N ALA A 160 0.18 -24.41 -13.34
CA ALA A 160 1.62 -24.59 -13.49
C ALA A 160 2.26 -23.40 -14.21
N GLY A 161 1.61 -22.85 -15.25
CA GLY A 161 2.05 -21.62 -15.89
C GLY A 161 2.07 -20.43 -14.93
N ASP A 162 1.08 -20.30 -14.07
CA ASP A 162 1.01 -19.27 -13.03
C ASP A 162 2.21 -19.35 -12.07
N GLU A 163 2.59 -20.55 -11.62
CA GLU A 163 3.78 -20.75 -10.79
C GLU A 163 5.07 -20.37 -11.51
N VAL A 164 5.19 -20.71 -12.80
CA VAL A 164 6.33 -20.29 -13.63
C VAL A 164 6.41 -18.77 -13.68
N LEU A 165 5.32 -18.06 -13.98
CA LEU A 165 5.32 -16.60 -14.04
C LEU A 165 5.69 -15.95 -12.71
N ARG A 166 5.23 -16.50 -11.57
CA ARG A 166 5.65 -16.03 -10.24
C ARG A 166 7.13 -16.25 -9.98
N GLY A 167 7.67 -17.40 -10.38
CA GLY A 167 9.10 -17.68 -10.23
C GLY A 167 9.96 -16.78 -11.13
N VAL A 168 9.54 -16.52 -12.38
CA VAL A 168 10.21 -15.57 -13.29
C VAL A 168 10.22 -14.17 -12.69
N ALA A 169 9.06 -13.70 -12.22
CA ALA A 169 8.96 -12.41 -11.53
C ALA A 169 9.91 -12.32 -10.34
N THR A 170 9.96 -13.37 -9.51
CA THR A 170 10.81 -13.42 -8.32
C THR A 170 12.30 -13.41 -8.67
N LEU A 171 12.70 -14.16 -9.69
CA LEU A 171 14.10 -14.23 -10.14
C LEU A 171 14.58 -12.88 -10.70
N ILE A 172 13.77 -12.24 -11.55
CA ILE A 172 14.12 -10.93 -12.12
C ILE A 172 14.15 -9.87 -11.01
N ALA A 173 13.12 -9.81 -10.15
CA ALA A 173 13.05 -8.86 -9.05
C ALA A 173 14.23 -9.01 -8.07
N GLY A 174 14.67 -10.23 -7.79
CA GLY A 174 15.84 -10.51 -6.95
C GLY A 174 17.19 -10.17 -7.61
N SER A 175 17.21 -9.86 -8.91
CA SER A 175 18.43 -9.58 -9.68
C SER A 175 18.64 -8.09 -9.99
N ILE A 176 17.67 -7.22 -9.66
CA ILE A 176 17.67 -5.79 -9.97
C ILE A 176 17.75 -4.93 -8.69
N ARG A 177 18.04 -3.63 -8.83
CA ARG A 177 18.15 -2.69 -7.70
C ARG A 177 16.77 -2.13 -7.36
N ASN A 178 16.61 -1.60 -6.13
CA ASN A 178 15.37 -0.91 -5.71
C ASN A 178 15.00 0.31 -6.56
N ALA A 179 15.97 0.91 -7.26
CA ALA A 179 15.74 2.04 -8.17
C ALA A 179 15.22 1.60 -9.54
N ASP A 180 15.38 0.32 -9.89
CA ASP A 180 14.91 -0.24 -11.15
C ASP A 180 13.43 -0.65 -11.00
N HIS A 181 12.70 -0.65 -12.11
CA HIS A 181 11.27 -0.98 -12.13
C HIS A 181 11.02 -2.21 -13.00
N LEU A 182 10.26 -3.16 -12.46
CA LEU A 182 9.84 -4.36 -13.16
C LEU A 182 8.31 -4.40 -13.26
N PHE A 183 7.82 -4.64 -14.47
CA PHE A 183 6.40 -4.71 -14.77
C PHE A 183 6.06 -6.05 -15.40
N ARG A 184 4.86 -6.57 -15.12
CA ARG A 184 4.24 -7.57 -16.00
C ARG A 184 3.46 -6.83 -17.07
N TRP A 185 3.96 -6.87 -18.30
CA TRP A 185 3.43 -6.09 -19.41
C TRP A 185 2.18 -6.73 -20.04
N GLY A 186 2.11 -8.06 -20.06
CA GLY A 186 0.95 -8.83 -20.53
C GLY A 186 1.27 -10.31 -20.51
N GLY A 187 0.29 -11.21 -20.44
CA GLY A 187 0.49 -12.68 -20.58
C GLY A 187 1.77 -13.20 -19.91
N GLU A 188 2.75 -13.56 -20.75
CA GLU A 188 4.11 -14.00 -20.40
C GLU A 188 5.23 -12.93 -20.55
N GLU A 189 4.89 -11.70 -20.90
CA GLU A 189 5.80 -10.58 -21.14
C GLU A 189 6.07 -9.74 -19.87
N PHE A 190 7.33 -9.38 -19.67
CA PHE A 190 7.81 -8.51 -18.61
C PHE A 190 8.60 -7.33 -19.19
N LEU A 191 8.41 -6.14 -18.61
CA LEU A 191 9.18 -4.94 -18.95
C LEU A 191 10.10 -4.60 -17.78
N LEU A 192 11.39 -4.49 -18.05
CA LEU A 192 12.40 -4.03 -17.10
C LEU A 192 12.88 -2.63 -17.50
N VAL A 193 12.88 -1.73 -16.53
CA VAL A 193 13.36 -0.35 -16.65
C VAL A 193 14.47 -0.13 -15.63
N CYS A 194 15.69 0.10 -16.10
CA CYS A 194 16.83 0.42 -15.24
C CYS A 194 17.19 1.90 -15.39
N VAL A 195 17.36 2.59 -14.27
CA VAL A 195 17.77 4.01 -14.23
C VAL A 195 19.22 4.11 -13.80
N ASP A 196 19.93 5.14 -14.27
CA ASP A 196 21.35 5.31 -13.97
C ASP A 196 22.16 4.04 -14.28
N VAL A 197 22.13 3.68 -15.56
CA VAL A 197 22.77 2.45 -16.06
C VAL A 197 23.46 2.73 -17.38
N ALA A 198 24.70 2.25 -17.53
CA ALA A 198 25.42 2.28 -18.78
C ALA A 198 24.98 1.13 -19.71
N GLN A 199 25.29 1.24 -21.01
CA GLN A 199 24.92 0.21 -21.99
C GLN A 199 25.53 -1.16 -21.64
N ASP A 200 26.81 -1.21 -21.27
CA ASP A 200 27.50 -2.47 -20.94
C ASP A 200 26.94 -3.12 -19.67
N GLU A 201 26.55 -2.32 -18.67
CA GLU A 201 25.89 -2.80 -17.44
C GLU A 201 24.51 -3.40 -17.75
N MET A 202 23.74 -2.74 -18.64
CA MET A 202 22.43 -3.25 -19.07
C MET A 202 22.57 -4.58 -19.83
N LEU A 203 23.57 -4.70 -20.71
CA LEU A 203 23.86 -5.94 -21.44
C LEU A 203 24.33 -7.07 -20.50
N ALA A 204 25.14 -6.75 -19.49
CA ALA A 204 25.56 -7.69 -18.46
C ALA A 204 24.36 -8.18 -17.63
N LEU A 205 23.47 -7.27 -17.22
CA LEU A 205 22.24 -7.62 -16.51
C LEU A 205 21.32 -8.50 -17.36
N ALA A 206 21.09 -8.15 -18.63
CA ALA A 206 20.27 -8.96 -19.53
C ALA A 206 20.84 -10.37 -19.71
N SER A 207 22.17 -10.50 -19.84
CA SER A 207 22.85 -11.79 -19.95
C SER A 207 22.70 -12.63 -18.67
N LYS A 208 22.87 -11.99 -17.50
CA LYS A 208 22.69 -12.62 -16.20
C LYS A 208 21.26 -13.11 -16.01
N LEU A 209 20.26 -12.29 -16.35
CA LEU A 209 18.84 -12.66 -16.25
C LEU A 209 18.52 -13.84 -17.17
N ARG A 210 18.95 -13.78 -18.45
CA ARG A 210 18.74 -14.87 -19.41
C ARG A 210 19.37 -16.19 -18.92
N GLN A 211 20.60 -16.14 -18.41
CA GLN A 211 21.27 -17.32 -17.86
C GLN A 211 20.55 -17.85 -16.62
N GLY A 212 20.21 -16.96 -15.67
CA GLY A 212 19.50 -17.35 -14.45
C GLY A 212 18.14 -18.00 -14.74
N LEU A 213 17.39 -17.50 -15.72
CA LEU A 213 16.11 -18.08 -16.14
C LEU A 213 16.28 -19.45 -16.81
N ALA A 214 17.34 -19.63 -17.60
CA ALA A 214 17.64 -20.90 -18.27
C ALA A 214 18.12 -21.99 -17.28
N GLU A 215 18.82 -21.60 -16.21
CA GLU A 215 19.32 -22.52 -15.18
C GLU A 215 18.31 -22.76 -14.05
N ALA A 216 17.24 -21.96 -13.97
CA ALA A 216 16.23 -22.08 -12.94
C ALA A 216 15.49 -23.42 -13.03
N ALA A 217 15.28 -24.05 -11.87
CA ALA A 217 14.38 -25.17 -11.74
C ALA A 217 12.94 -24.65 -11.60
N TRP A 218 12.04 -25.21 -12.39
CA TRP A 218 10.63 -24.84 -12.42
C TRP A 218 9.79 -26.02 -11.93
N PRO A 219 9.43 -26.05 -10.63
CA PRO A 219 8.70 -27.19 -10.05
C PRO A 219 7.39 -27.45 -10.81
N GLY A 220 7.18 -28.70 -11.21
CA GLY A 220 5.94 -29.12 -11.90
C GLY A 220 5.94 -28.99 -13.44
N VAL A 221 7.00 -28.45 -14.05
CA VAL A 221 7.17 -28.31 -15.52
C VAL A 221 8.54 -28.83 -16.00
N GLU A 222 9.05 -29.85 -15.31
CA GLU A 222 10.35 -30.47 -15.59
C GLU A 222 10.44 -31.01 -17.03
N GLY A 223 11.50 -30.64 -17.75
CA GLY A 223 11.83 -31.18 -19.08
C GLY A 223 11.34 -30.34 -20.27
N LEU A 224 10.64 -29.22 -20.07
CA LEU A 224 10.22 -28.31 -21.14
C LEU A 224 10.99 -26.99 -21.23
N VAL A 225 11.69 -26.60 -20.17
CA VAL A 225 12.35 -25.27 -20.05
C VAL A 225 13.87 -25.36 -20.32
N LYS A 226 14.23 -25.95 -21.46
CA LYS A 226 15.63 -25.98 -21.95
C LYS A 226 15.77 -25.25 -23.27
#